data_AF-A0A961B1N9-F1
#
_entry.id   AF-A0A961B1N9-F1
#
_cell.length_a   1.000
_cell.length_b   1.000
_cell.length_c   1.000
_cell.angle_alpha   90.00
_cell.angle_beta   90.00
_cell.angle_gamma   90.00
#
_symmetry.space_group_name_H-M   'P 1'
#
loop_
_entity.id
_entity.type
_entity.pdbx_description
1 polymer ?
#
loop_
_entity_poly.entity_id
_entity_poly.type
_entity_poly.pdbx_seq_one_letter_code
_entity_poly.pdbx_strand_id
1 'polypeptide(L)'
;DLFPPKGHAGVSPESDRAGLGFLQHLNDRHRSRREGNTELDARIAAYELAARLQLSAPEATHLRGETPATQRLYALDDPDIGPFGRQCLLARRLVERGVRFVQIYCGAENTTAKEIRPNWDSHEDLVRDHGYWGRVL
;
A
#
# COMPACT_ATOMS: atom_id res chain seq x y z
N ASP A 1 10.97 6.60 -2.16
CA ASP A 1 10.42 7.47 -3.21
C ASP A 1 10.46 6.68 -4.51
N LEU A 2 9.32 6.57 -5.20
CA LEU A 2 9.20 5.78 -6.44
C LEU A 2 9.47 6.60 -7.68
N PHE A 3 9.58 7.91 -7.52
CA PHE A 3 9.82 8.83 -8.61
C PHE A 3 11.24 9.39 -8.50
N PRO A 4 11.89 9.67 -9.63
CA PRO A 4 13.18 10.34 -9.63
C PRO A 4 13.05 11.72 -8.94
N PRO A 5 14.06 12.14 -8.16
CA PRO A 5 14.05 13.45 -7.52
C PRO A 5 13.94 14.55 -8.58
N LYS A 6 13.14 15.59 -8.29
CA LYS A 6 12.74 16.66 -9.23
C LYS A 6 13.90 17.44 -9.90
N GLY A 7 15.15 17.22 -9.48
CA GLY A 7 16.36 17.83 -10.06
C GLY A 7 17.13 16.94 -11.05
N HIS A 8 16.68 15.72 -11.34
CA HIS A 8 17.40 14.79 -12.21
C HIS A 8 16.85 14.83 -13.65
N ALA A 9 17.36 15.76 -14.47
CA ALA A 9 16.90 16.01 -15.84
C ALA A 9 17.19 14.87 -16.85
N GLY A 10 17.98 13.87 -16.46
CA GLY A 10 18.35 12.73 -17.31
C GLY A 10 17.35 11.56 -17.30
N VAL A 11 16.33 11.60 -16.43
CA VAL A 11 15.30 10.56 -16.32
C VAL A 11 13.97 11.17 -16.73
N SER A 12 13.60 10.98 -17.99
CA SER A 12 12.31 11.35 -18.55
C SER A 12 11.41 10.10 -18.72
N PRO A 13 10.09 10.27 -18.84
CA PRO A 13 9.18 9.16 -19.16
C PRO A 13 9.56 8.43 -20.45
N GLU A 14 10.16 9.14 -21.41
CA GLU A 14 10.67 8.58 -22.66
C GLU A 14 11.95 7.77 -22.45
N SER A 15 12.90 8.26 -21.63
CA SER A 15 14.12 7.51 -21.33
C SER A 15 13.85 6.25 -20.52
N ASP A 16 12.87 6.30 -19.60
CA ASP A 16 12.43 5.13 -18.84
C ASP A 16 11.79 4.07 -19.75
N ARG A 17 10.91 4.49 -20.68
CA ARG A 17 10.33 3.58 -21.68
C ARG A 17 11.41 2.96 -22.58
N ALA A 18 12.38 3.76 -23.02
CA ALA A 18 13.49 3.27 -23.82
C ALA A 18 14.36 2.26 -23.04
N GLY A 19 14.65 2.52 -21.77
CA GLY A 19 15.39 1.62 -20.88
C GLY A 19 14.66 0.29 -20.66
N LEU A 20 13.35 0.34 -20.39
CA LEU A 20 12.52 -0.87 -20.24
C LEU A 20 12.48 -1.70 -21.53
N GLY A 21 12.33 -1.05 -22.69
CA GLY A 21 12.36 -1.73 -23.99
C GLY A 21 13.70 -2.41 -24.26
N PHE A 22 14.81 -1.77 -23.89
CA PHE A 22 16.14 -2.37 -24.00
C PHE A 22 16.33 -3.57 -23.06
N LEU A 23 15.85 -3.48 -21.82
CA LEU A 23 15.85 -4.60 -20.88
C LEU A 23 15.04 -5.79 -21.40
N GLN A 24 13.86 -5.55 -22.00
CA GLN A 24 13.08 -6.59 -22.66
C GLN A 24 13.85 -7.24 -23.80
N HIS A 25 14.50 -6.45 -24.65
CA HIS A 25 15.34 -7.00 -25.72
C HIS A 25 16.46 -7.92 -25.19
N LEU A 26 17.12 -7.53 -24.09
CA LEU A 26 18.13 -8.36 -23.45
C LEU A 26 17.55 -9.64 -22.86
N ASN A 27 16.38 -9.56 -22.23
CA ASN A 27 15.66 -10.72 -21.70
C ASN A 27 15.28 -11.71 -22.81
N ASP A 28 14.74 -11.22 -23.93
CA ASP A 28 14.36 -12.06 -25.08
C ASP A 28 15.58 -12.73 -25.72
N ARG A 29 16.69 -12.00 -25.85
CA ARG A 29 17.97 -12.56 -26.33
C ARG A 29 18.55 -13.59 -25.35
N HIS A 30 18.36 -13.40 -24.05
CA HIS A 30 18.83 -14.35 -23.04
C HIS A 30 17.96 -15.62 -23.01
N ARG A 31 16.65 -15.47 -23.23
CA ARG A 31 15.65 -16.54 -23.36
C ARG A 31 15.88 -17.38 -24.61
N SER A 32 16.09 -16.77 -25.77
CA SER A 32 16.25 -17.50 -27.06
C SER A 32 17.45 -18.45 -27.09
N ARG A 33 18.45 -18.24 -26.22
CA ARG A 33 19.62 -19.14 -26.09
C ARG A 33 19.38 -20.31 -25.12
N ARG A 34 18.20 -20.41 -24.50
CA ARG A 34 17.86 -21.37 -23.43
C ARG A 34 16.41 -21.87 -23.58
N GLU A 35 16.02 -22.23 -24.78
CA GLU A 35 14.69 -22.78 -25.08
C GLU A 35 14.36 -23.93 -24.11
N GLY A 36 13.21 -23.84 -23.43
CA GLY A 36 12.75 -24.82 -22.43
C GLY A 36 13.03 -24.49 -20.96
N ASN A 37 13.72 -23.39 -20.64
CA ASN A 37 13.96 -22.99 -19.25
C ASN A 37 12.78 -22.17 -18.67
N THR A 38 11.77 -22.88 -18.16
CA THR A 38 10.56 -22.29 -17.55
C THR A 38 10.85 -21.47 -16.28
N GLU A 39 11.97 -21.72 -15.60
CA GLU A 39 12.34 -20.98 -14.39
C GLU A 39 12.75 -19.54 -14.70
N LEU A 40 13.50 -19.34 -15.79
CA LEU A 40 13.87 -18.00 -16.26
C LEU A 40 12.61 -17.18 -16.61
N ASP A 41 11.65 -17.80 -17.29
CA ASP A 41 10.38 -17.17 -17.67
C ASP A 41 9.54 -16.78 -16.46
N ALA A 42 9.46 -17.67 -15.46
CA ALA A 42 8.78 -17.40 -14.20
C ALA A 42 9.42 -16.22 -13.46
N ARG A 43 10.76 -16.12 -13.44
CA ARG A 43 11.48 -15.00 -12.79
C ARG A 43 11.24 -13.67 -13.50
N ILE A 44 11.30 -13.64 -14.83
CA ILE A 44 11.00 -12.42 -15.62
C ILE A 44 9.57 -11.95 -15.32
N ALA A 45 8.59 -12.86 -15.39
CA ALA A 45 7.20 -12.56 -15.10
C ALA A 45 6.98 -12.05 -13.66
N ALA A 46 7.67 -12.65 -12.69
CA ALA A 46 7.62 -12.21 -11.29
C ALA A 46 8.17 -10.79 -11.10
N TYR A 47 9.29 -10.45 -11.76
CA TYR A 47 9.86 -9.10 -11.68
C TYR A 47 8.97 -8.05 -12.37
N GLU A 48 8.40 -8.37 -13.53
CA GLU A 48 7.44 -7.47 -14.19
C GLU A 48 6.15 -7.28 -13.37
N LEU A 49 5.70 -8.33 -12.69
CA LEU A 49 4.59 -8.22 -11.75
C LEU A 49 4.95 -7.33 -10.55
N ALA A 50 6.12 -7.53 -9.95
CA ALA A 50 6.61 -6.69 -8.85
C ALA A 50 6.72 -5.21 -9.25
N ALA A 51 7.24 -4.92 -10.44
CA ALA A 51 7.32 -3.56 -10.97
C ALA A 51 5.92 -2.94 -11.16
N ARG A 52 4.95 -3.69 -11.69
CA ARG A 52 3.56 -3.24 -11.81
C ARG A 52 2.92 -2.97 -10.44
N LEU A 53 3.14 -3.86 -9.46
CA LEU A 53 2.67 -3.67 -8.09
C LEU A 53 3.25 -2.38 -7.50
N GLN A 54 4.55 -2.16 -7.67
CA GLN A 54 5.26 -1.00 -7.17
C GLN A 54 4.73 0.31 -7.78
N LEU A 55 4.43 0.32 -9.08
CA LEU A 55 3.83 1.48 -9.76
C LEU A 55 2.35 1.72 -9.37
N SER A 56 1.62 0.68 -8.99
CA SER A 56 0.20 0.78 -8.59
C SER A 56 -0.02 1.21 -7.13
N ALA A 57 1.01 1.07 -6.29
CA ALA A 57 0.98 1.34 -4.85
C ALA A 57 0.66 2.81 -4.46
N PRO A 58 1.14 3.85 -5.17
CA PRO A 58 0.87 5.24 -4.82
C PRO A 58 -0.60 5.62 -4.96
N GLU A 59 -1.30 5.09 -5.97
CA GLU A 59 -2.71 5.45 -6.20
C GLU A 59 -3.63 4.83 -5.14
N ALA A 60 -3.31 3.62 -4.67
CA ALA A 60 -4.09 2.96 -3.63
C ALA A 60 -4.04 3.73 -2.30
N THR A 61 -2.91 4.40 -2.01
CA THR A 61 -2.68 5.15 -0.77
C THR A 61 -3.08 6.63 -0.86
N HIS A 62 -3.50 7.12 -2.04
CA HIS A 62 -3.83 8.53 -2.25
C HIS A 62 -5.25 8.89 -1.81
N LEU A 63 -5.44 9.21 -0.53
CA LEU A 63 -6.75 9.54 0.06
C LEU A 63 -7.24 10.97 -0.21
N ARG A 64 -6.41 11.86 -0.77
CA ARG A 64 -6.74 13.29 -0.96
C ARG A 64 -7.88 13.56 -1.95
N GLY A 65 -8.19 12.60 -2.83
CA GLY A 65 -9.27 12.73 -3.82
C GLY A 65 -10.65 12.33 -3.31
N GLU A 66 -10.80 11.96 -2.03
CA GLU A 66 -12.08 11.52 -1.47
C GLU A 66 -13.05 12.67 -1.23
N THR A 67 -14.34 12.42 -1.45
CA THR A 67 -15.38 13.44 -1.27
C THR A 67 -15.50 13.88 0.19
N PRO A 68 -15.94 15.11 0.49
CA PRO A 68 -16.20 15.55 1.87
C PRO A 68 -17.21 14.67 2.61
N ALA A 69 -18.15 14.05 1.88
CA ALA A 69 -19.08 13.08 2.46
C ALA A 69 -18.35 11.81 2.92
N THR A 70 -17.44 11.26 2.10
CA THR A 70 -16.62 10.11 2.48
C THR A 70 -15.71 10.45 3.66
N GLN A 71 -15.04 11.60 3.62
CA GLN A 71 -14.12 11.98 4.69
C GLN A 71 -14.83 12.08 6.05
N ARG A 72 -16.06 12.62 6.06
CA ARG A 72 -16.92 12.65 7.25
C ARG A 72 -17.39 11.27 7.68
N LEU A 73 -17.77 10.40 6.74
CA LEU A 73 -18.19 9.03 7.04
C LEU A 73 -17.12 8.23 7.79
N TYR A 74 -15.84 8.45 7.45
CA TYR A 74 -14.69 7.81 8.09
C TYR A 74 -14.07 8.65 9.21
N ALA A 75 -14.69 9.77 9.61
CA ALA A 75 -14.21 10.67 10.66
C ALA A 75 -12.72 11.07 10.51
N LEU A 76 -12.27 11.36 9.28
CA LEU A 76 -10.84 11.59 9.01
C LEU A 76 -10.24 12.81 9.72
N ASP A 77 -11.10 13.79 10.06
CA ASP A 77 -10.74 15.03 10.75
C ASP A 77 -10.68 14.86 12.28
N ASP A 78 -11.21 13.76 12.82
CA ASP A 78 -11.17 13.48 14.24
C ASP A 78 -9.74 13.03 14.65
N PRO A 79 -9.14 13.64 15.67
CA PRO A 79 -7.76 13.34 16.06
C PRO A 79 -7.59 11.90 16.59
N ASP A 80 -8.62 11.36 17.23
CA ASP A 80 -8.57 10.05 17.89
C ASP A 80 -9.05 8.94 16.94
N ILE A 81 -10.14 9.20 16.20
CA ILE A 81 -10.76 8.23 15.27
C ILE A 81 -10.13 8.26 13.88
N GLY A 82 -9.71 9.44 13.41
CA GLY A 82 -9.20 9.64 12.06
C GLY A 82 -8.04 8.73 11.65
N PRO A 83 -7.06 8.38 12.53
CA PRO A 83 -6.03 7.39 12.21
C PRO A 83 -6.59 6.03 11.78
N PHE A 84 -7.55 5.49 12.54
CA PHE A 84 -8.18 4.21 12.21
C PHE A 84 -9.14 4.36 11.03
N GLY A 85 -9.87 5.47 10.95
CA GLY A 85 -10.72 5.81 9.80
C GLY A 85 -9.96 5.80 8.47
N ARG A 86 -8.72 6.33 8.45
CA ARG A 86 -7.82 6.27 7.28
C ARG A 86 -7.47 4.83 6.88
N GLN A 87 -7.22 3.95 7.85
CA GLN A 87 -6.93 2.54 7.59
C GLN A 87 -8.15 1.82 6.98
N CYS A 88 -9.34 2.06 7.52
CA CYS A 88 -10.60 1.53 6.98
C CYS A 88 -10.87 2.02 5.56
N LEU A 89 -10.63 3.30 5.28
CA LEU A 89 -10.83 3.87 3.94
C LEU A 89 -9.81 3.31 2.92
N LEU A 90 -8.56 3.12 3.34
CA LEU A 90 -7.55 2.43 2.54
C LEU A 90 -7.96 0.99 2.25
N ALA A 91 -8.46 0.27 3.28
CA ALA A 91 -8.96 -1.09 3.12
C ALA A 91 -10.11 -1.16 2.11
N ARG A 92 -11.06 -0.22 2.15
CA ARG A 92 -12.13 -0.11 1.13
C ARG A 92 -11.54 -0.03 -0.27
N ARG A 93 -10.57 0.86 -0.50
CA ARG A 93 -9.93 1.03 -1.81
C ARG A 93 -9.18 -0.22 -2.28
N LEU A 94 -8.53 -0.94 -1.36
CA LEU A 94 -7.88 -2.21 -1.69
C LEU A 94 -8.91 -3.24 -2.15
N VAL A 95 -10.05 -3.34 -1.47
CA VAL A 95 -11.15 -4.23 -1.86
C VAL A 95 -11.76 -3.82 -3.21
N GLU A 96 -12.00 -2.53 -3.44
CA GLU A 96 -12.48 -2.00 -4.73
C GLU A 96 -11.50 -2.30 -5.89
N ARG A 97 -10.19 -2.39 -5.60
CA ARG A 97 -9.15 -2.79 -6.54
C ARG A 97 -8.97 -4.31 -6.66
N GLY A 98 -9.84 -5.09 -6.03
CA GLY A 98 -9.88 -6.55 -6.16
C GLY A 98 -9.03 -7.33 -5.16
N VAL A 99 -8.45 -6.68 -4.15
CA VAL A 99 -7.79 -7.40 -3.05
C VAL A 99 -8.82 -8.26 -2.32
N ARG A 100 -8.53 -9.56 -2.19
CA ARG A 100 -9.47 -10.56 -1.66
C ARG A 100 -9.50 -10.64 -0.14
N PHE A 101 -8.40 -10.28 0.49
CA PHE A 101 -8.28 -10.29 1.94
C PHE A 101 -7.51 -9.06 2.39
N VAL A 102 -8.11 -8.29 3.29
CA VAL A 102 -7.50 -7.12 3.91
C VAL A 102 -7.69 -7.26 5.41
N GLN A 103 -6.59 -7.20 6.15
CA GLN A 103 -6.60 -7.20 7.60
C GLN A 103 -6.18 -5.82 8.09
N ILE A 104 -6.99 -5.25 8.96
CA ILE A 104 -6.72 -4.00 9.66
C ILE A 104 -6.76 -4.28 11.16
N TYR A 105 -5.90 -3.60 11.92
CA TYR A 105 -5.82 -3.74 13.36
C TYR A 105 -6.12 -2.39 13.99
N CYS A 106 -7.09 -2.36 14.90
CA CYS A 106 -7.36 -1.22 15.75
C CYS A 106 -6.58 -1.42 17.05
N GLY A 107 -5.60 -0.56 17.32
CA GLY A 107 -4.66 -0.76 18.42
C GLY A 107 -3.46 -1.63 18.02
N ALA A 108 -2.27 -1.05 18.14
CA ALA A 108 -0.94 -1.68 18.33
C ALA A 108 0.20 -0.89 17.67
N GLU A 109 1.23 -0.65 18.48
CA GLU A 109 2.62 -0.21 18.21
C GLU A 109 2.91 1.03 17.34
N ASN A 110 1.94 1.52 16.57
CA ASN A 110 2.16 2.58 15.59
C ASN A 110 1.49 3.91 15.95
N THR A 111 0.95 4.01 17.17
CA THR A 111 0.30 5.21 17.68
C THR A 111 1.20 5.92 18.68
N THR A 112 1.44 7.22 18.48
CA THR A 112 2.12 8.10 19.45
C THR A 112 1.18 8.59 20.56
N ALA A 113 -0.09 8.19 20.53
CA ALA A 113 -1.09 8.54 21.54
C ALA A 113 -0.77 7.82 22.85
N LYS A 114 -0.44 8.59 23.90
CA LYS A 114 -0.04 8.08 25.23
C LYS A 114 -1.10 7.24 25.94
N GLU A 115 -2.37 7.38 25.57
CA GLU A 115 -3.50 6.73 26.24
C GLU A 115 -3.79 5.32 25.71
N ILE A 116 -3.19 4.93 24.58
CA ILE A 116 -3.42 3.64 23.93
C ILE A 116 -2.24 2.73 24.21
N ARG A 117 -2.48 1.59 24.87
CA ARG A 117 -1.45 0.56 25.02
C ARG A 117 -1.01 0.10 23.62
N PRO A 118 0.30 0.00 23.35
CA PRO A 118 0.80 -0.46 22.05
C PRO A 118 0.74 -1.99 21.97
N ASN A 119 -0.44 -2.59 22.16
CA ASN A 119 -0.67 -4.00 21.90
C ASN A 119 -1.98 -4.20 21.12
N TRP A 120 -2.03 -5.23 20.29
CA TRP A 120 -3.26 -5.63 19.59
C TRP A 120 -4.07 -6.63 20.44
N ASP A 121 -3.40 -7.20 21.45
CA ASP A 121 -3.87 -8.25 22.34
C ASP A 121 -4.31 -7.66 23.70
N SER A 122 -5.32 -6.78 23.67
CA SER A 122 -5.75 -5.96 24.81
C SER A 122 -6.71 -6.66 25.78
N HIS A 123 -6.56 -7.98 25.99
CA HIS A 123 -7.49 -8.77 26.82
C HIS A 123 -7.33 -8.55 28.34
N GLU A 124 -6.29 -7.88 28.78
CA GLU A 124 -6.01 -7.67 30.22
C GLU A 124 -6.88 -6.57 30.85
N ASP A 125 -7.25 -5.52 30.10
CA ASP A 125 -8.02 -4.39 30.62
C ASP A 125 -8.83 -3.72 29.49
N LEU A 126 -9.99 -4.30 29.17
CA LEU A 126 -10.85 -3.85 28.07
C LEU A 126 -11.37 -2.41 28.26
N VAL A 127 -11.61 -1.99 29.50
CA VAL A 127 -12.15 -0.64 29.77
C VAL A 127 -11.08 0.41 29.51
N ARG A 128 -9.83 0.19 29.95
CA ARG A 128 -8.72 1.06 29.62
C ARG A 128 -8.40 1.04 28.12
N ASP A 129 -8.32 -0.15 27.54
CA ASP A 129 -7.77 -0.34 26.19
C ASP A 129 -8.79 -0.13 25.07
N HIS A 130 -10.10 -0.17 25.36
CA HIS A 130 -11.17 0.02 24.37
C HIS A 130 -12.28 0.99 24.81
N GLY A 131 -12.32 1.43 26.07
CA GLY A 131 -13.38 2.31 26.57
C GLY A 131 -13.39 3.72 25.98
N TYR A 132 -12.27 4.16 25.39
CA TYR A 132 -12.20 5.43 24.66
C TYR A 132 -12.89 5.35 23.28
N TRP A 133 -13.08 4.16 22.70
CA TRP A 133 -13.83 3.97 21.45
C TRP A 133 -15.35 3.93 21.66
N GLY A 134 -15.80 3.67 22.88
CA GLY A 134 -17.21 3.51 23.20
C GLY A 134 -17.42 2.79 24.54
N ARG A 135 -18.67 2.76 25.00
CA ARG A 135 -19.01 2.10 26.27
C ARG A 135 -18.77 0.59 26.17
N VAL A 136 -17.79 0.09 26.91
CA VAL A 136 -17.60 -1.35 27.13
C VAL A 136 -18.76 -1.84 28.00
N LEU A 137 -19.52 -2.82 27.48
CA LEU A 137 -20.67 -3.43 28.16
C LEU A 137 -20.23 -4.42 29.22
#